data_AF-A0A969QS20-F1
#
_entry.id   AF-A0A969QS20-F1
#
_cell.length_a   1.000
_cell.length_b   1.000
_cell.length_c   1.000
_cell.angle_alpha   90.00
_cell.angle_beta   90.00
_cell.angle_gamma   90.00
#
_symmetry.space_group_name_H-M   'P 1'
#
loop_
_entity.id
_entity.type
_entity.pdbx_description
1 polymer ?
#
loop_
_entity_poly.entity_id
_entity_poly.type
_entity_poly.pdbx_seq_one_letter_code
_entity_poly.pdbx_strand_id
1 'polypeptide(L)'
;MLSRATATTVSIKFEQVLTVTAATAIVPGLKTQDRRSFPCQERLLNLVRVMRVMAVEKSKDKDLRKKLIFPAPKGGFINWHNFEQRDWSEILKECGFDFRRLYQQIETLASDAVFHAVQGRDDLAMGRRVFQQELAKVRPIATAHAA
;
A
#
# COMPACT_ATOMS: atom_id res chain seq x y z
N MET A 1 -34.16 -4.14 5.71
CA MET A 1 -33.21 -5.13 5.16
C MET A 1 -32.54 -4.54 3.92
N LEU A 2 -31.34 -3.98 4.05
CA LEU A 2 -30.59 -3.47 2.90
C LEU A 2 -29.82 -4.64 2.27
N SER A 3 -30.19 -4.96 1.03
CA SER A 3 -29.50 -5.95 0.18
C SER A 3 -28.02 -5.58 0.05
N ARG A 4 -27.14 -6.53 0.38
CA ARG A 4 -25.68 -6.42 0.16
C ARG A 4 -25.44 -6.40 -1.34
N ALA A 5 -25.24 -5.20 -1.90
CA ALA A 5 -24.70 -5.07 -3.24
C ALA A 5 -23.36 -5.80 -3.30
N THR A 6 -23.28 -6.84 -4.11
CA THR A 6 -22.03 -7.51 -4.46
C THR A 6 -21.19 -6.52 -5.27
N ALA A 7 -20.40 -5.70 -4.58
CA ALA A 7 -19.46 -4.80 -5.20
C ALA A 7 -18.51 -5.63 -6.08
N THR A 8 -18.43 -5.30 -7.37
CA THR A 8 -17.42 -5.85 -8.26
C THR A 8 -16.06 -5.41 -7.74
N THR A 9 -15.38 -6.30 -7.02
CA THR A 9 -14.12 -5.95 -6.35
C THR A 9 -13.00 -5.84 -7.38
N VAL A 10 -12.75 -4.64 -7.88
CA VAL A 10 -11.53 -4.36 -8.66
C VAL A 10 -10.34 -4.48 -7.71
N SER A 11 -9.26 -5.11 -8.14
CA SER A 11 -8.09 -5.32 -7.29
C SER A 11 -6.81 -4.78 -7.92
N ILE A 12 -5.92 -4.25 -7.06
CA ILE A 12 -4.56 -3.86 -7.44
C ILE A 12 -3.66 -5.07 -7.20
N LYS A 13 -2.88 -5.44 -8.21
CA LYS A 13 -1.96 -6.58 -8.15
C LYS A 13 -0.53 -6.10 -7.92
N PHE A 14 0.15 -6.76 -7.00
CA PHE A 14 1.55 -6.53 -6.65
C PHE A 14 2.35 -7.75 -7.11
N GLU A 15 2.73 -7.76 -8.38
CA GLU A 15 3.40 -8.89 -9.07
C GLU A 15 4.87 -8.61 -9.38
N GLN A 16 5.34 -7.39 -9.09
CA GLN A 16 6.69 -6.91 -9.40
C GLN A 16 7.27 -6.19 -8.19
N VAL A 17 8.59 -6.19 -8.07
CA VAL A 17 9.32 -5.44 -7.04
C VAL A 17 10.40 -4.58 -7.66
N LEU A 18 10.60 -3.40 -7.08
CA LEU A 18 11.74 -2.56 -7.36
C LEU A 18 12.94 -3.06 -6.54
N THR A 19 13.97 -3.57 -7.21
CA THR A 19 15.24 -3.91 -6.55
C THR A 19 16.17 -2.71 -6.60
N VAL A 20 16.55 -2.20 -5.42
CA VAL A 20 17.55 -1.15 -5.27
C VAL A 20 18.90 -1.81 -4.97
N THR A 21 19.56 -2.33 -6.01
CA THR A 21 20.94 -2.84 -5.97
C THR A 21 21.83 -1.95 -6.84
N ALA A 22 23.02 -2.41 -7.26
CA ALA A 22 23.93 -1.64 -8.13
C ALA A 22 23.28 -1.13 -9.43
N ALA A 23 22.23 -1.81 -9.92
CA ALA A 23 21.34 -1.31 -10.96
C ALA A 23 19.89 -1.39 -10.47
N THR A 24 19.21 -0.25 -10.40
CA THR A 24 17.80 -0.20 -10.01
C THR A 24 16.94 -0.80 -11.13
N ALA A 25 16.22 -1.88 -10.82
CA ALA A 25 15.43 -2.62 -11.81
C ALA A 25 14.07 -3.05 -11.27
N ILE A 26 13.08 -3.15 -12.16
CA ILE A 26 11.79 -3.79 -11.87
C ILE A 26 11.94 -5.26 -12.23
N VAL A 27 11.81 -6.14 -11.25
CA VAL A 27 11.87 -7.59 -11.47
C VAL A 27 10.52 -8.23 -11.18
N PRO A 28 10.14 -9.28 -11.91
CA PRO A 28 8.95 -10.06 -11.59
C PRO A 28 9.13 -10.78 -10.24
N GLY A 29 8.09 -10.77 -9.40
CA GLY A 29 8.09 -11.35 -8.06
C GLY A 29 8.35 -10.35 -6.93
N LEU A 30 8.12 -10.78 -5.69
CA LEU A 30 8.52 -10.07 -4.47
C LEU A 30 9.69 -10.83 -3.87
N LYS A 31 10.75 -10.13 -3.43
CA LYS A 31 12.04 -10.72 -2.97
C LYS A 31 11.90 -11.88 -1.97
N THR A 32 10.81 -11.93 -1.20
CA THR A 32 10.56 -12.93 -0.15
C THR A 32 9.07 -13.23 0.12
N GLN A 33 8.13 -12.85 -0.77
CA GLN A 33 6.69 -12.95 -0.48
C GLN A 33 5.86 -13.46 -1.66
N ASP A 34 4.73 -14.11 -1.34
CA ASP A 34 3.72 -14.50 -2.33
C ASP A 34 3.15 -13.28 -3.06
N ARG A 35 2.75 -13.47 -4.33
CA ARG A 35 2.05 -12.44 -5.12
C ARG A 35 0.81 -11.97 -4.36
N ARG A 36 0.66 -10.66 -4.19
CA ARG A 36 -0.45 -10.08 -3.43
C ARG A 36 -1.41 -9.35 -4.35
N SER A 37 -2.70 -9.50 -4.06
CA SER A 37 -3.79 -8.74 -4.67
C SER A 37 -4.55 -8.04 -3.55
N PHE A 38 -4.69 -6.73 -3.68
CA PHE A 38 -5.43 -5.91 -2.72
C PHE A 38 -6.77 -5.51 -3.33
N PRO A 39 -7.90 -5.83 -2.67
CA PRO A 39 -9.19 -5.31 -3.09
C PRO A 39 -9.16 -3.79 -3.01
N CYS A 40 -9.66 -3.13 -4.04
CA CYS A 40 -9.57 -1.69 -4.20
C CYS A 40 -10.99 -1.14 -4.37
N GLN A 41 -11.34 -0.19 -3.51
CA GLN A 41 -12.58 0.56 -3.67
C GLN A 41 -12.52 1.41 -4.95
N GLU A 42 -13.67 1.65 -5.56
CA GLU A 42 -13.76 2.41 -6.82
C GLU A 42 -13.15 3.81 -6.71
N ARG A 43 -13.29 4.47 -5.55
CA ARG A 43 -12.67 5.78 -5.28
C ARG A 43 -11.14 5.72 -5.38
N LEU A 44 -10.51 4.73 -4.77
CA LEU A 44 -9.05 4.54 -4.83
C LEU A 44 -8.61 4.19 -6.26
N LEU A 45 -9.38 3.36 -6.96
CA LEU A 45 -9.10 3.03 -8.36
C LEU A 45 -9.14 4.28 -9.25
N ASN A 46 -10.14 5.14 -9.08
CA ASN A 46 -10.27 6.38 -9.83
C ASN A 46 -9.12 7.34 -9.50
N LEU A 47 -8.72 7.44 -8.23
CA LEU A 47 -7.54 8.21 -7.84
C LEU A 47 -6.26 7.69 -8.54
N VAL A 48 -6.04 6.37 -8.55
CA VAL A 48 -4.89 5.77 -9.24
C VAL A 48 -4.90 6.05 -10.74
N ARG A 49 -6.08 6.01 -11.38
CA ARG A 49 -6.23 6.36 -12.81
C ARG A 49 -5.86 7.81 -13.08
N VAL A 50 -6.37 8.75 -12.28
CA VAL A 50 -6.04 10.19 -12.39
C VAL A 50 -4.53 10.41 -12.20
N MET A 51 -3.94 9.80 -11.16
CA MET A 51 -2.51 9.90 -10.90
C MET A 51 -1.67 9.38 -12.06
N ARG A 52 -2.11 8.30 -12.71
CA ARG A 52 -1.42 7.75 -13.88
C ARG A 52 -1.45 8.72 -15.08
N VAL A 53 -2.55 9.44 -15.30
CA VAL A 53 -2.62 10.47 -16.35
C VAL A 53 -1.65 11.61 -16.03
N MET A 54 -1.65 12.10 -14.79
CA MET A 54 -0.74 13.17 -14.35
C MET A 54 0.74 12.76 -14.42
N ALA A 55 1.06 11.49 -14.14
CA ALA A 55 2.42 10.96 -14.22
C ALA A 55 2.99 11.00 -15.65
N VAL A 56 2.14 10.76 -16.66
CA VAL A 56 2.52 10.83 -18.08
C VAL A 56 2.93 12.25 -18.47
N GLU A 57 2.36 13.27 -17.84
CA GLU A 57 2.67 14.67 -18.14
C GLU A 57 3.97 15.15 -17.46
N LYS A 58 4.24 14.68 -16.23
CA LYS A 58 5.30 15.25 -15.38
C LYS A 58 6.70 14.62 -15.50
N SER A 59 6.84 13.35 -15.90
CA SER A 59 8.16 12.70 -15.95
C SER A 59 8.97 13.11 -17.17
N LYS A 60 10.27 13.38 -17.06
CA LYS A 60 11.13 13.61 -18.26
C LYS A 60 11.47 12.33 -19.03
N ASP A 61 11.32 11.16 -18.40
CA ASP A 61 11.60 9.85 -18.99
C ASP A 61 10.35 9.27 -19.67
N LYS A 62 10.38 9.15 -21.01
CA LYS A 62 9.24 8.71 -21.82
C LYS A 62 8.86 7.24 -21.61
N ASP A 63 9.82 6.38 -21.24
CA ASP A 63 9.58 4.95 -21.06
C ASP A 63 8.98 4.66 -19.68
N LEU A 64 9.39 5.41 -18.66
CA LEU A 64 8.87 5.28 -17.31
C LEU A 64 7.47 5.91 -17.12
N ARG A 65 7.10 6.90 -17.93
CA ARG A 65 5.73 7.49 -17.95
C ARG A 65 4.62 6.45 -18.08
N LYS A 66 4.86 5.40 -18.87
CA LYS A 66 3.85 4.35 -19.14
C LYS A 66 3.85 3.25 -18.08
N LYS A 67 4.95 3.13 -17.32
CA LYS A 67 5.24 2.04 -16.39
C LYS A 67 5.00 2.39 -14.93
N LEU A 68 5.13 3.67 -14.55
CA LEU A 68 5.01 4.12 -13.16
C LEU A 68 3.76 4.97 -12.94
N ILE A 69 3.08 4.75 -11.81
CA ILE A 69 1.99 5.63 -11.34
C ILE A 69 2.56 6.88 -10.66
N PHE A 70 3.73 6.76 -10.03
CA PHE A 70 4.39 7.85 -9.30
C PHE A 70 5.87 7.97 -9.73
N PRO A 71 6.16 8.62 -10.86
CA PRO A 71 7.54 8.88 -11.29
C PRO A 71 8.15 10.05 -10.50
N ALA A 72 9.47 10.02 -10.29
CA ALA A 72 10.18 11.17 -9.73
C ALA A 72 10.17 12.35 -10.72
N PRO A 73 10.19 13.63 -10.25
CA PRO A 73 10.14 14.80 -11.13
C PRO A 73 11.28 14.87 -12.16
N LYS A 74 12.46 14.34 -11.81
CA LYS A 74 13.63 14.26 -12.71
C LYS A 74 13.59 13.06 -13.67
N GLY A 75 12.54 12.25 -13.63
CA GLY A 75 12.51 10.90 -14.21
C GLY A 75 13.06 9.87 -13.23
N GLY A 76 12.74 8.60 -13.45
CA GLY A 76 13.15 7.51 -12.56
C GLY A 76 12.15 7.19 -11.44
N PHE A 77 12.60 6.37 -10.49
CA PHE A 77 11.85 5.95 -9.31
C PHE A 77 11.93 7.00 -8.21
N ILE A 78 10.88 7.09 -7.39
CA ILE A 78 10.94 7.86 -6.15
C ILE A 78 11.99 7.22 -5.24
N ASN A 79 12.94 8.03 -4.76
CA ASN A 79 13.84 7.61 -3.70
C ASN A 79 13.05 7.58 -2.38
N TRP A 80 12.81 6.37 -1.87
CA TRP A 80 12.00 6.16 -0.67
C TRP A 80 12.51 6.93 0.55
N HIS A 81 13.82 6.93 0.76
CA HIS A 81 14.45 7.60 1.89
C HIS A 81 14.23 9.12 1.85
N ASN A 82 14.45 9.72 0.67
CA ASN A 82 14.22 11.15 0.47
C ASN A 82 12.75 11.51 0.64
N PHE A 83 11.86 10.69 0.08
CA PHE A 83 10.41 10.91 0.18
C PHE A 83 9.93 10.87 1.63
N GLU A 84 10.31 9.84 2.40
CA GLU A 84 9.86 9.69 3.79
C GLU A 84 10.36 10.82 4.69
N GLN A 85 11.59 11.29 4.48
CA GLN A 85 12.16 12.34 5.33
C GLN A 85 11.74 13.76 4.94
N ARG A 86 11.68 14.05 3.64
CA ARG A 86 11.49 15.42 3.14
C ARG A 86 10.07 15.66 2.71
N ASP A 87 9.65 14.98 1.64
CA ASP A 87 8.37 15.27 0.99
C ASP A 87 7.19 14.91 1.92
N TRP A 88 7.29 13.79 2.63
CA TRP A 88 6.23 13.33 3.53
C TRP A 88 6.07 14.22 4.77
N SER A 89 7.17 14.72 5.34
CA SER A 89 7.10 15.62 6.49
C SER A 89 6.47 16.97 6.12
N GLU A 90 6.76 17.49 4.92
CA GLU A 90 6.12 18.68 4.38
C GLU A 90 4.62 18.46 4.14
N ILE A 91 4.23 17.35 3.51
CA ILE A 91 2.82 17.01 3.29
C ILE A 91 2.04 16.94 4.61
N LEU A 92 2.59 16.25 5.61
CA LEU A 92 1.94 16.15 6.93
C LEU A 92 1.74 17.53 7.57
N LYS A 93 2.77 18.38 7.49
CA LYS A 93 2.71 19.75 8.01
C LYS A 93 1.64 20.59 7.31
N GLU A 94 1.54 20.52 5.99
CA GLU A 94 0.49 21.22 5.21
C GLU A 94 -0.91 20.71 5.56
N CYS A 95 -1.04 19.43 5.88
CA CYS A 95 -2.29 18.84 6.38
C CYS A 95 -2.55 19.12 7.88
N GLY A 96 -1.66 19.83 8.59
CA GLY A 96 -1.81 20.15 10.00
C GLY A 96 -1.54 18.99 10.95
N PHE A 97 -0.78 17.98 10.51
CA PHE A 97 -0.41 16.83 11.32
C PHE A 97 1.05 16.90 11.79
N ASP A 98 1.30 16.38 12.99
CA ASP A 98 2.66 16.10 13.45
C ASP A 98 3.35 15.06 12.57
N PHE A 99 4.67 15.09 12.54
CA PHE A 99 5.46 14.11 11.81
C PHE A 99 5.15 12.69 12.29
N ARG A 100 4.80 11.82 11.34
CA ARG A 100 4.61 10.38 11.52
C ARG A 100 5.31 9.67 10.37
N ARG A 101 5.90 8.51 10.64
CA ARG A 101 6.52 7.70 9.59
C ARG A 101 5.46 7.06 8.71
N LEU A 102 5.78 6.79 7.45
CA LEU A 102 4.83 6.16 6.53
C LEU A 102 4.38 4.78 7.02
N TYR A 103 5.28 4.05 7.70
CA TYR A 103 4.98 2.75 8.29
C TYR A 103 3.83 2.81 9.32
N GLN A 104 3.74 3.88 10.09
CA GLN A 104 2.66 4.05 11.09
C GLN A 104 1.28 4.21 10.44
N GLN A 105 1.22 4.70 9.19
CA GLN A 105 -0.03 4.75 8.42
C GLN A 105 -0.49 3.36 8.01
N ILE A 106 0.46 2.46 7.70
CA ILE A 106 0.16 1.05 7.40
C ILE A 106 -0.39 0.35 8.63
N GLU A 107 0.18 0.61 9.81
CA GLU A 107 -0.34 0.10 11.09
C GLU A 107 -1.75 0.61 11.36
N THR A 108 -2.01 1.90 11.13
CA THR A 108 -3.34 2.49 11.30
C THR A 108 -4.36 1.83 10.37
N LEU A 109 -4.03 1.65 9.09
CA LEU A 109 -4.88 0.94 8.13
C LEU A 109 -5.13 -0.51 8.54
N ALA A 110 -4.11 -1.20 9.06
CA ALA A 110 -4.23 -2.56 9.56
C ALA A 110 -5.17 -2.63 10.76
N SER A 111 -5.00 -1.75 11.75
CA SER A 111 -5.86 -1.67 12.94
C SER A 111 -7.31 -1.36 12.59
N ASP A 112 -7.55 -0.40 11.67
CA ASP A 112 -8.89 -0.06 11.19
C ASP A 112 -9.57 -1.25 10.50
N ALA A 113 -8.85 -1.94 9.61
CA ALA A 113 -9.36 -3.14 8.95
C ALA A 113 -9.70 -4.27 9.93
N VAL A 114 -8.90 -4.46 10.98
CA VAL A 114 -9.19 -5.43 12.05
C VAL A 114 -10.44 -5.01 12.83
N PHE A 115 -10.54 -3.75 13.22
CA PHE A 115 -11.69 -3.22 13.97
C PHE A 115 -13.00 -3.44 13.20
N HIS A 116 -13.03 -3.09 11.91
CA HIS A 116 -14.20 -3.29 11.05
C HIS A 116 -14.56 -4.77 10.87
N ALA A 117 -13.57 -5.65 10.74
CA ALA A 117 -13.79 -7.10 10.66
C ALA A 117 -14.40 -7.68 11.94
N VAL A 118 -13.92 -7.26 13.13
CA VAL A 118 -14.46 -7.67 14.44
C VAL A 118 -15.92 -7.23 14.60
N GLN A 119 -16.28 -6.07 14.06
CA GLN A 119 -17.64 -5.53 14.09
C GLN A 119 -18.58 -6.17 13.03
N GLY A 120 -18.13 -7.21 12.32
CA GLY A 120 -18.92 -7.88 11.27
C GLY A 120 -19.15 -7.04 10.01
N ARG A 121 -18.52 -5.87 9.93
CA ARG A 121 -18.59 -4.92 8.80
C ARG A 121 -17.41 -5.14 7.86
N ASP A 122 -17.24 -6.39 7.43
CA ASP A 122 -16.12 -6.79 6.57
C ASP A 122 -16.37 -6.32 5.12
N ASP A 123 -16.16 -5.03 4.88
CA ASP A 123 -16.10 -4.39 3.56
C ASP A 123 -14.67 -4.42 2.98
N LEU A 124 -13.68 -4.52 3.86
CA LEU A 124 -12.28 -4.76 3.52
C LEU A 124 -11.95 -6.24 3.77
N ALA A 125 -12.03 -7.09 2.74
CA ALA A 125 -11.51 -8.48 2.79
C ALA A 125 -10.02 -8.62 3.22
N MET A 126 -9.35 -7.47 3.41
CA MET A 126 -8.04 -7.27 4.01
C MET A 126 -8.03 -7.49 5.53
N GLY A 127 -9.09 -7.14 6.26
CA GLY A 127 -9.17 -7.25 7.72
C GLY A 127 -8.90 -8.67 8.20
N ARG A 128 -9.53 -9.68 7.59
CA ARG A 128 -9.30 -11.09 7.93
C ARG A 128 -7.89 -11.60 7.64
N ARG A 129 -7.26 -11.20 6.52
CA ARG A 129 -5.89 -11.66 6.16
C ARG A 129 -4.81 -10.97 6.97
N VAL A 130 -4.93 -9.66 7.19
CA VAL A 130 -4.03 -8.90 8.05
C VAL A 130 -4.18 -9.39 9.49
N PHE A 131 -5.40 -9.59 9.98
CA PHE A 131 -5.66 -10.20 11.29
C PHE A 131 -5.05 -11.60 11.40
N GLN A 132 -5.19 -12.46 10.39
CA GLN A 132 -4.58 -13.81 10.42
C GLN A 132 -3.05 -13.76 10.40
N GLN A 133 -2.44 -12.84 9.65
CA GLN A 133 -0.99 -12.65 9.62
C GLN A 133 -0.45 -12.07 10.93
N GLU A 134 -1.15 -11.13 11.56
CA GLU A 134 -0.78 -10.60 12.87
C GLU A 134 -1.04 -11.60 14.00
N LEU A 135 -2.18 -12.33 14.00
CA LEU A 135 -2.43 -13.43 14.93
C LEU A 135 -1.37 -14.54 14.85
N ALA A 136 -0.88 -14.84 13.64
CA ALA A 136 0.19 -15.82 13.45
C ALA A 136 1.52 -15.38 14.09
N LYS A 137 1.78 -14.07 14.22
CA LYS A 137 2.94 -13.51 14.90
C LYS A 137 2.79 -13.48 16.43
N VAL A 138 1.57 -13.43 16.95
CA VAL A 138 1.28 -13.37 18.41
C VAL A 138 1.17 -14.76 19.05
N ARG A 139 0.76 -15.80 18.29
CA ARG A 139 0.66 -17.19 18.78
C ARG A 139 1.94 -17.82 19.37
N PRO A 140 3.18 -17.46 18.99
CA PRO A 140 4.37 -18.06 19.62
C PRO A 140 4.55 -17.68 21.10
N ILE A 141 3.89 -16.63 21.59
CA ILE A 141 4.07 -16.12 22.96
C ILE A 141 3.13 -16.83 23.95
N ALA A 142 1.96 -17.28 23.50
CA ALA A 142 0.97 -17.93 24.38
C ALA A 142 1.32 -19.38 24.75
N THR A 143 2.09 -20.08 23.92
CA THR A 143 2.52 -21.48 24.19
C THR A 143 3.83 -21.58 24.97
N ALA A 144 4.57 -20.48 25.14
CA ALA A 144 5.85 -20.48 25.86
C ALA A 144 5.72 -20.29 27.40
N HIS A 145 4.51 -19.96 27.89
CA HIS A 145 4.22 -19.78 29.32
C HIS A 145 3.33 -20.88 29.93
N ALA A 146 3.07 -21.95 29.18
CA ALA A 146 2.26 -23.09 29.62
C ALA A 146 3.05 -24.41 29.62
N ALA A 147 4.35 -24.34 29.91
CA ALA A 147 5.22 -25.50 30.16
C ALA A 147 5.92 -25.33 31.50
#